data_AF-A0A2E6D9W5-F1
#
_entry.id   AF-A0A2E6D9W5-F1
#
_cell.length_a   1.000
_cell.length_b   1.000
_cell.length_c   1.000
_cell.angle_alpha   90.00
_cell.angle_beta   90.00
_cell.angle_gamma   90.00
#
_symmetry.space_group_name_H-M   'P 1'
#
loop_
_entity.id
_entity.type
_entity.pdbx_description
1 polymer ?
#
loop_
_entity_poly.entity_id
_entity_poly.type
_entity_poly.pdbx_seq_one_letter_code
_entity_poly.pdbx_strand_id
1 'polypeptide(L)'
;MNRAPRPSNRSGYLRWSTGIIAAIILLVCMVSLPRLQSYVQANNEEDAARSLRVLGRAGSPGDAPDLATWIAGNRSLRHRFLDARILEESGLLMQHGYLFSMYRSEGNATRFVAWPRSTPRTGQAAFALGESGVVQRHANTGGRWSGPGAGPEDSEIPPAEPGWQPWVIR
;
A
#
# COMPACT_ATOMS: atom_id res chain seq x y z
N MET A 1 40.37 58.90 30.01
CA MET A 1 39.53 58.68 28.80
C MET A 1 38.91 57.30 28.87
N ASN A 2 37.65 57.19 29.28
CA ASN A 2 36.92 55.92 29.36
C ASN A 2 36.26 55.62 28.01
N ARG A 3 36.62 54.50 27.36
CA ARG A 3 35.89 53.98 26.19
C ARG A 3 34.66 53.21 26.66
N ALA A 4 33.47 53.63 26.23
CA ALA A 4 32.24 52.89 26.46
C ALA A 4 32.24 51.55 25.70
N PRO A 5 31.69 50.46 26.28
CA PRO A 5 31.56 49.19 25.58
C PRO A 5 30.53 49.31 24.44
N ARG A 6 30.89 48.86 23.24
CA ARG A 6 29.96 48.76 22.10
C ARG A 6 28.89 47.72 22.42
N PRO A 7 27.59 48.02 22.27
CA PRO A 7 26.55 47.02 22.45
C PRO A 7 26.75 45.89 21.43
N SER A 8 26.99 44.67 21.93
CA SER A 8 27.13 43.49 21.10
C SER A 8 25.76 43.13 20.52
N ASN A 9 25.56 43.39 19.24
CA ASN A 9 24.32 43.14 18.49
C ASN A 9 24.05 41.64 18.24
N ARG A 10 24.51 40.75 19.13
CA ARG A 10 24.45 39.28 19.00
C ARG A 10 23.01 38.76 19.04
N SER A 11 22.11 39.45 19.74
CA SER A 11 20.70 39.05 19.88
C SER A 11 19.91 39.18 18.57
N GLY A 12 20.13 40.25 17.80
CA GLY A 12 19.45 40.47 16.52
C GLY A 12 19.85 39.44 15.47
N TYR A 13 21.13 39.10 15.41
CA TYR A 13 21.67 38.10 14.48
C TYR A 13 21.13 36.70 14.78
N LEU A 14 21.07 36.32 16.07
CA LEU A 14 20.57 35.01 16.49
C LEU A 14 19.08 34.81 16.13
N ARG A 15 18.23 35.83 16.34
CA ARG A 15 16.80 35.78 16.01
C ARG A 15 16.56 35.69 14.50
N TRP A 16 17.33 36.44 13.71
CA TRP A 16 17.27 36.37 12.24
C TRP A 16 17.75 35.02 11.71
N SER A 17 18.86 34.48 12.25
CA SER A 17 19.34 33.15 11.86
C SER A 17 18.33 32.06 12.18
N THR A 18 17.66 32.12 13.35
CA THR A 18 16.64 31.13 13.71
C THR A 18 15.43 31.20 12.77
N GLY A 19 14.99 32.41 12.39
CA GLY A 19 13.89 32.59 11.44
C GLY A 19 14.21 32.01 10.06
N ILE A 20 15.43 32.24 9.56
CA ILE A 20 15.87 31.70 8.26
C ILE A 20 15.97 30.17 8.31
N ILE A 21 16.56 29.60 9.37
CA ILE A 21 16.66 28.15 9.55
C ILE A 21 15.26 27.51 9.61
N ALA A 22 14.34 28.09 10.38
CA ALA A 22 12.97 27.60 10.46
C ALA A 22 12.25 27.64 9.10
N ALA A 23 12.44 28.72 8.33
CA ALA A 23 11.87 28.84 6.99
C ALA A 23 12.44 27.79 6.02
N ILE A 24 13.76 27.54 6.07
CA ILE A 24 14.41 26.50 5.26
C ILE A 24 13.88 25.11 5.65
N ILE A 25 13.78 24.80 6.95
CA ILE A 25 13.24 23.53 7.44
C ILE A 25 11.80 23.35 6.93
N LEU A 26 10.95 24.37 7.06
CA LEU A 26 9.57 24.33 6.58
C LEU A 26 9.50 24.07 5.08
N LEU A 27 10.33 24.76 4.29
CA LEU A 27 10.42 24.58 2.84
C LEU A 27 10.84 23.15 2.49
N VAL A 28 11.88 22.62 3.16
CA VAL A 28 12.35 21.25 2.95
C VAL A 28 11.26 20.24 3.30
N CYS A 29 10.56 20.40 4.42
CA CYS A 29 9.44 19.54 4.81
C CYS A 29 8.32 19.56 3.75
N MET A 30 7.95 20.76 3.28
CA MET A 30 6.89 20.94 2.29
C MET A 30 7.23 20.28 0.95
N VAL A 31 8.50 20.26 0.55
CA VAL A 31 8.95 19.62 -0.70
C VAL A 31 9.21 18.12 -0.52
N SER A 32 9.70 17.68 0.64
CA SER A 32 10.14 16.30 0.86
C SER A 32 9.00 15.37 1.25
N LEU A 33 8.05 15.82 2.07
CA LEU A 33 6.93 14.99 2.55
C LEU A 33 6.05 14.45 1.41
N PRO A 34 5.66 15.22 0.38
CA PRO A 34 4.87 14.70 -0.74
C PRO A 34 5.60 13.59 -1.50
N ARG A 35 6.93 13.72 -1.65
CA ARG A 35 7.76 12.70 -2.32
C ARG A 35 7.80 11.42 -1.51
N LEU A 36 7.98 11.52 -0.19
CA LEU A 36 7.94 10.35 0.71
C LEU A 36 6.60 9.62 0.60
N GLN A 37 5.48 10.35 0.49
CA GLN A 37 4.18 9.74 0.32
C GLN A 37 4.08 8.94 -0.99
N SER A 38 4.58 9.48 -2.11
CA SER A 38 4.62 8.73 -3.38
C SER A 38 5.50 7.48 -3.32
N TYR A 39 6.63 7.53 -2.60
CA TYR A 39 7.50 6.37 -2.43
C TYR A 39 6.83 5.28 -1.58
N VAL A 40 6.17 5.66 -0.49
CA VAL A 40 5.42 4.71 0.34
C VAL A 40 4.30 4.05 -0.46
N GLN A 41 3.54 4.83 -1.26
CA GLN A 41 2.50 4.26 -2.13
C GLN A 41 3.06 3.26 -3.15
N ALA A 42 4.15 3.62 -3.84
CA ALA A 42 4.78 2.75 -4.82
C ALA A 42 5.28 1.45 -4.17
N ASN A 43 5.90 1.53 -2.98
CA ASN A 43 6.34 0.35 -2.25
C ASN A 43 5.17 -0.52 -1.78
N ASN A 44 4.06 0.09 -1.34
CA ASN A 44 2.86 -0.65 -0.95
C ASN A 44 2.23 -1.37 -2.16
N GLU A 45 2.12 -0.69 -3.30
CA GLU A 45 1.64 -1.28 -4.57
C GLU A 45 2.52 -2.46 -5.01
N GLU A 46 3.84 -2.29 -4.94
CA GLU A 46 4.78 -3.34 -5.29
C GLU A 46 4.69 -4.54 -4.33
N ASP A 47 4.64 -4.29 -3.01
CA ASP A 47 4.51 -5.32 -2.00
C ASP A 47 3.20 -6.10 -2.16
N ALA A 48 2.09 -5.41 -2.44
CA ALA A 48 0.80 -6.04 -2.70
C ALA A 48 0.84 -6.97 -3.92
N ALA A 49 1.39 -6.50 -5.04
CA ALA A 49 1.55 -7.33 -6.22
C ALA A 49 2.49 -8.52 -5.97
N ARG A 50 3.57 -8.32 -5.20
CA ARG A 50 4.52 -9.39 -4.83
C ARG A 50 3.84 -10.42 -3.92
N SER A 51 3.02 -9.99 -2.97
CA SER A 51 2.22 -10.84 -2.09
C SER A 51 1.21 -11.68 -2.87
N LEU A 52 0.51 -11.11 -3.87
CA LEU A 52 -0.37 -11.89 -4.75
C LEU A 52 0.38 -12.96 -5.55
N ARG A 53 1.59 -12.67 -6.05
CA ARG A 53 2.42 -13.70 -6.69
C ARG A 53 2.82 -14.81 -5.73
N VAL A 54 3.09 -14.50 -4.46
CA VAL A 54 3.41 -15.51 -3.45
C VAL A 54 2.19 -16.39 -3.16
N LEU A 55 0.99 -15.80 -3.04
CA LEU A 55 -0.26 -16.56 -2.92
C LEU A 55 -0.47 -17.47 -4.13
N GLY A 56 -0.32 -16.94 -5.35
CA GLY A 56 -0.43 -17.75 -6.58
C GLY A 56 0.55 -18.92 -6.65
N ARG A 57 1.80 -18.72 -6.21
CA ARG A 57 2.81 -19.79 -6.15
C ARG A 57 2.54 -20.82 -5.06
N ALA A 58 1.85 -20.43 -3.98
CA ALA A 58 1.42 -21.37 -2.95
C ALA A 58 0.31 -22.32 -3.43
N GLY A 59 -0.33 -21.99 -4.55
CA GLY A 59 -1.31 -22.85 -5.23
C GLY A 59 -2.73 -22.64 -4.72
N SER A 60 -3.55 -23.69 -4.86
CA SER A 60 -4.95 -23.65 -4.42
C SER A 60 -5.06 -23.70 -2.88
N PRO A 61 -5.96 -22.92 -2.27
CA PRO A 61 -6.27 -23.02 -0.84
C PRO A 61 -7.01 -24.30 -0.45
N GLY A 62 -7.48 -25.10 -1.41
CA GLY A 62 -8.31 -26.27 -1.15
C GLY A 62 -9.60 -25.88 -0.43
N ASP A 63 -9.86 -26.54 0.71
CA ASP A 63 -11.07 -26.36 1.52
C ASP A 63 -10.97 -25.24 2.56
N ALA A 64 -9.89 -24.44 2.54
CA ALA A 64 -9.77 -23.32 3.46
C ALA A 64 -10.97 -22.36 3.30
N PRO A 65 -11.64 -21.97 4.40
CA PRO A 65 -12.83 -21.12 4.35
C PRO A 65 -12.49 -19.68 3.97
N ASP A 66 -11.33 -19.18 4.41
CA ASP A 66 -10.86 -17.83 4.16
C ASP A 66 -9.34 -17.77 4.02
N LEU A 67 -8.85 -16.60 3.59
CA LEU A 67 -7.44 -16.33 3.36
C LEU A 67 -6.60 -16.47 4.65
N ALA A 68 -7.14 -16.03 5.78
CA ALA A 68 -6.46 -16.09 7.07
C ALA A 68 -6.20 -17.54 7.52
N THR A 69 -7.21 -18.39 7.41
CA THR A 69 -7.14 -19.82 7.74
C THR A 69 -6.16 -20.53 6.83
N TRP A 70 -6.16 -20.21 5.53
CA TRP A 70 -5.19 -20.77 4.60
C TRP A 70 -3.75 -20.37 4.93
N ILE A 71 -3.51 -19.08 5.21
CA ILE A 71 -2.20 -18.58 5.62
C ILE A 71 -1.75 -19.27 6.90
N ALA A 72 -2.62 -19.40 7.91
CA ALA A 72 -2.31 -20.07 9.17
C ALA A 72 -1.89 -21.54 8.97
N GLY A 73 -2.48 -22.24 7.99
CA GLY A 73 -2.13 -23.62 7.64
C GLY A 73 -0.84 -23.77 6.82
N ASN A 74 -0.33 -22.70 6.18
CA ASN A 74 0.81 -22.77 5.27
C ASN A 74 2.05 -22.04 5.82
N ARG A 75 3.10 -22.80 6.21
CA ARG A 75 4.32 -22.25 6.83
C ARG A 75 4.98 -21.15 5.99
N SER A 76 5.06 -21.31 4.67
CA SER A 76 5.68 -20.33 3.78
C SER A 76 4.87 -19.04 3.71
N LEU A 77 3.53 -19.15 3.68
CA LEU A 77 2.65 -17.99 3.71
C LEU A 77 2.70 -17.27 5.06
N ARG A 78 2.69 -17.98 6.19
CA ARG A 78 2.84 -17.35 7.52
C ARG A 78 4.10 -16.50 7.61
N HIS A 79 5.22 -16.99 7.05
CA HIS A 79 6.46 -16.24 7.06
C HIS A 79 6.37 -14.96 6.21
N ARG A 80 5.70 -15.01 5.05
CA ARG A 80 5.49 -13.84 4.19
C ARG A 80 4.53 -12.81 4.79
N PHE A 81 3.49 -13.27 5.49
CA PHE A 81 2.41 -12.44 6.03
C PHE A 81 2.52 -12.26 7.54
N LEU A 82 3.75 -12.26 8.08
CA LEU A 82 3.98 -12.19 9.53
C LEU A 82 3.47 -10.89 10.17
N ASP A 83 3.57 -9.77 9.45
CA ASP A 83 3.07 -8.46 9.89
C ASP A 83 1.64 -8.16 9.45
N ALA A 84 0.97 -9.14 8.83
CA ALA A 84 -0.38 -8.96 8.34
C ALA A 84 -1.39 -8.98 9.50
N ARG A 85 -2.41 -8.15 9.40
CA ARG A 85 -3.51 -8.09 10.37
C ARG A 85 -4.77 -8.63 9.74
N ILE A 86 -5.55 -9.39 10.49
CA ILE A 86 -6.88 -9.83 10.07
C ILE A 86 -7.88 -8.78 10.54
N LEU A 87 -8.76 -8.32 9.65
CA LEU A 87 -9.89 -7.45 10.00
C LEU A 87 -11.09 -8.35 10.28
N GLU A 88 -11.28 -8.70 11.55
CA GLU A 88 -12.27 -9.69 12.02
C GLU A 88 -13.68 -9.47 11.46
N GLU A 89 -14.14 -8.22 11.37
CA GLU A 89 -15.48 -7.87 10.85
C GLU A 89 -15.68 -8.24 9.37
N SER A 90 -14.59 -8.30 8.59
CA SER A 90 -14.64 -8.49 7.13
C SER A 90 -13.92 -9.75 6.65
N GLY A 91 -13.19 -10.45 7.53
CA GLY A 91 -12.32 -11.57 7.18
C GLY A 91 -11.12 -11.19 6.29
N LEU A 92 -10.91 -9.90 6.04
CA LEU A 92 -9.86 -9.42 5.15
C LEU A 92 -8.50 -9.46 5.82
N LEU A 93 -7.47 -9.75 5.03
CA LEU A 93 -6.10 -9.61 5.46
C LEU A 93 -5.58 -8.22 5.07
N MET A 94 -4.93 -7.52 5.98
CA MET A 94 -4.31 -6.22 5.74
C MET A 94 -2.79 -6.29 5.89
N GLN A 95 -2.06 -5.86 4.87
CA GLN A 95 -0.59 -5.75 4.89
C GLN A 95 -0.17 -4.47 4.16
N HIS A 96 0.72 -3.69 4.76
CA HIS A 96 1.33 -2.48 4.17
C HIS A 96 0.33 -1.54 3.46
N GLY A 97 -0.82 -1.28 4.08
CA GLY A 97 -1.84 -0.37 3.55
C GLY A 97 -2.74 -0.98 2.45
N TYR A 98 -2.56 -2.25 2.11
CA TYR A 98 -3.40 -3.01 1.20
C TYR A 98 -4.25 -4.03 1.96
N LEU A 99 -5.44 -4.28 1.43
CA LEU A 99 -6.37 -5.31 1.85
C LEU A 99 -6.36 -6.43 0.83
N PHE A 100 -6.47 -7.66 1.28
CA PHE A 100 -6.44 -8.86 0.45
C PHE A 100 -7.67 -9.71 0.74
N SER A 101 -8.22 -10.25 -0.34
CA SER A 101 -9.34 -11.19 -0.29
C SER A 101 -9.11 -12.35 -1.26
N MET A 102 -9.91 -13.39 -1.06
CA MET A 102 -9.94 -14.60 -1.83
C MET A 102 -11.38 -14.89 -2.23
N TYR A 103 -11.62 -15.08 -3.53
CA TYR A 103 -12.91 -15.50 -4.06
C TYR A 103 -12.79 -16.90 -4.64
N ARG A 104 -13.81 -17.72 -4.42
CA ARG A 104 -13.95 -19.02 -5.09
C ARG A 104 -14.87 -18.78 -6.29
N SER A 105 -14.28 -18.79 -7.48
CA SER A 105 -15.00 -18.58 -8.74
C SER A 105 -15.66 -19.88 -9.20
N GLU A 106 -16.58 -19.77 -10.16
CA GLU A 106 -17.23 -20.91 -10.78
C GLU A 106 -16.18 -21.84 -11.41
N GLY A 107 -16.30 -23.15 -11.19
CA GLY A 107 -15.30 -24.13 -11.65
C GLY A 107 -14.14 -24.39 -10.68
N ASN A 108 -14.27 -24.01 -9.41
CA ASN A 108 -13.29 -24.26 -8.34
C ASN A 108 -11.94 -23.52 -8.51
N ALA A 109 -11.90 -22.50 -9.39
CA ALA A 109 -10.76 -21.60 -9.49
C ALA A 109 -10.77 -20.61 -8.32
N THR A 110 -9.63 -20.38 -7.70
CA THR A 110 -9.49 -19.36 -6.65
C THR A 110 -8.89 -18.09 -7.23
N ARG A 111 -9.54 -16.96 -7.01
CA ARG A 111 -9.03 -15.64 -7.37
C ARG A 111 -8.57 -14.90 -6.13
N PHE A 112 -7.40 -14.28 -6.23
CA PHE A 112 -6.85 -13.42 -5.18
C PHE A 112 -6.84 -12.00 -5.65
N VAL A 113 -7.29 -11.09 -4.80
CA VAL A 113 -7.30 -9.65 -5.08
C VAL A 113 -6.62 -8.88 -3.97
N ALA A 114 -6.10 -7.71 -4.32
CA ALA A 114 -5.60 -6.74 -3.38
C ALA A 114 -6.01 -5.32 -3.78
N TRP A 115 -6.43 -4.50 -2.82
CA TRP A 115 -6.81 -3.11 -3.06
C TRP A 115 -6.40 -2.22 -1.89
N PRO A 116 -6.23 -0.90 -2.11
CA PRO A 116 -5.75 -0.02 -1.06
C PRO A 116 -6.80 0.14 0.05
N ARG A 117 -6.34 0.20 1.29
CA ARG A 117 -7.18 0.53 2.45
C ARG A 117 -7.77 1.93 2.35
N SER A 118 -7.03 2.86 1.77
CA SER A 118 -7.44 4.25 1.61
C SER A 118 -6.76 4.84 0.38
N THR A 119 -7.52 5.04 -0.69
CA THR A 119 -7.07 5.79 -1.88
C THR A 119 -7.22 7.28 -1.63
N PRO A 120 -6.27 8.13 -2.07
CA PRO A 120 -4.97 7.82 -2.69
C PRO A 120 -3.84 7.63 -1.67
N ARG A 121 -4.13 7.56 -0.36
CA ARG A 121 -3.11 7.61 0.71
C ARG A 121 -2.18 6.40 0.71
N THR A 122 -2.74 5.21 0.56
CA THR A 122 -2.05 3.92 0.73
C THR A 122 -1.64 3.28 -0.59
N GLY A 123 -2.32 3.64 -1.67
CA GLY A 123 -2.07 3.21 -3.04
C GLY A 123 -3.16 3.75 -3.97
N GLN A 124 -2.96 3.56 -5.27
CA GLN A 124 -3.84 4.08 -6.34
C GLN A 124 -4.23 3.00 -7.36
N ALA A 125 -3.88 1.75 -7.09
CA ALA A 125 -4.18 0.62 -7.95
C ALA A 125 -4.78 -0.54 -7.17
N ALA A 126 -5.70 -1.25 -7.81
CA ALA A 126 -6.12 -2.57 -7.40
C ALA A 126 -5.35 -3.63 -8.21
N PHE A 127 -5.20 -4.79 -7.61
CA PHE A 127 -4.46 -5.91 -8.17
C PHE A 127 -5.30 -7.19 -8.07
N ALA A 128 -5.13 -8.05 -9.06
CA ALA A 128 -5.74 -9.38 -9.08
C ALA A 128 -4.72 -10.38 -9.60
N LEU A 129 -4.75 -11.60 -9.08
CA LEU A 129 -4.05 -12.72 -9.70
C LEU A 129 -4.92 -13.28 -10.83
N GLY A 130 -4.48 -13.12 -12.08
CA GLY A 130 -5.17 -13.71 -13.23
C GLY A 130 -4.99 -15.22 -13.32
N GLU A 131 -5.78 -15.87 -14.16
CA GLU A 131 -5.81 -17.34 -14.33
C GLU A 131 -4.47 -17.93 -14.78
N SER A 132 -3.67 -17.16 -15.52
CA SER A 132 -2.31 -17.54 -15.94
C SER A 132 -1.26 -17.47 -14.83
N GLY A 133 -1.65 -17.12 -13.60
CA GLY A 133 -0.73 -16.85 -12.49
C GLY A 133 0.00 -15.50 -12.60
N VAL A 134 -0.36 -14.68 -13.59
CA VAL A 134 0.17 -13.33 -13.77
C VAL A 134 -0.65 -12.36 -12.93
N VAL A 135 0.02 -11.55 -12.11
CA VAL A 135 -0.64 -10.44 -11.42
C VAL A 135 -1.00 -9.37 -12.43
N GLN A 136 -2.26 -8.96 -12.41
CA GLN A 136 -2.80 -7.88 -13.20
C GLN A 136 -3.06 -6.68 -12.30
N ARG A 137 -2.88 -5.49 -12.86
CA ARG A 137 -3.08 -4.20 -12.20
C ARG A 137 -4.22 -3.47 -12.91
N HIS A 138 -5.10 -2.87 -12.14
CA HIS A 138 -6.09 -1.92 -12.64
C HIS A 138 -5.86 -0.56 -11.99
N ALA A 139 -5.84 0.48 -12.82
CA ALA A 139 -5.73 1.84 -12.36
C ALA A 139 -7.04 2.24 -11.66
N ASN A 140 -7.01 2.33 -10.34
CA ASN A 140 -8.18 2.63 -9.50
C ASN A 140 -8.46 4.15 -9.47
N THR A 141 -8.58 4.73 -10.66
CA THR A 141 -8.86 6.15 -10.87
C THR A 141 -10.21 6.50 -10.26
N GLY A 142 -10.25 7.49 -9.37
CA GLY A 142 -11.47 7.84 -8.63
C GLY A 142 -11.69 7.03 -7.35
N GLY A 143 -10.84 6.05 -7.04
CA GLY A 143 -10.85 5.34 -5.76
C GLY A 143 -12.05 4.42 -5.55
N ARG A 144 -12.61 3.86 -6.63
CA ARG A 144 -13.71 2.88 -6.62
C ARG A 144 -13.46 1.77 -5.62
N TRP A 145 -12.25 1.19 -5.66
CA TRP A 145 -11.85 0.16 -4.71
C TRP A 145 -11.00 0.73 -3.59
N SER A 146 -11.62 1.14 -2.48
CA SER A 146 -10.91 1.76 -1.35
C SER A 146 -11.55 1.38 -0.02
N GLY A 147 -10.78 0.67 0.81
CA GLY A 147 -11.20 0.29 2.16
C GLY A 147 -12.00 -1.01 2.24
N PRO A 148 -12.32 -1.48 3.47
CA PRO A 148 -12.76 -2.86 3.70
C PRO A 148 -14.05 -3.29 3.01
N GLY A 149 -14.97 -2.36 2.74
CA GLY A 149 -16.26 -2.67 2.12
C GLY A 149 -16.31 -2.47 0.60
N ALA A 150 -15.18 -2.15 -0.04
CA ALA A 150 -15.14 -1.77 -1.45
C ALA A 150 -14.00 -2.50 -2.18
N GLY A 151 -13.86 -3.80 -1.96
CA GLY A 151 -12.95 -4.63 -2.77
C GLY A 151 -13.54 -4.94 -4.15
N PRO A 152 -12.70 -5.31 -5.14
CA PRO A 152 -13.20 -5.82 -6.41
C PRO A 152 -14.01 -7.10 -6.19
N GLU A 153 -15.22 -7.16 -6.75
CA GLU A 153 -16.05 -8.36 -6.74
C GLU A 153 -15.54 -9.39 -7.77
N ASP A 154 -15.89 -10.68 -7.63
CA ASP A 154 -15.42 -11.73 -8.57
C ASP A 154 -15.80 -11.45 -10.04
N SER A 155 -16.94 -10.77 -10.25
CA SER A 155 -17.44 -10.32 -11.55
C SER A 155 -16.68 -9.12 -12.15
N GLU A 156 -15.84 -8.43 -11.35
CA GLU A 156 -15.04 -7.27 -11.75
C GLU A 156 -13.56 -7.63 -11.97
N ILE A 157 -13.18 -8.86 -11.58
CA ILE A 157 -11.83 -9.38 -11.73
C ILE A 157 -11.60 -9.80 -13.18
N PRO A 158 -10.38 -9.60 -13.73
CA PRO A 158 -10.11 -9.92 -15.12
C PRO A 158 -10.35 -11.41 -15.41
N PRO A 159 -10.86 -11.73 -16.60
CA PRO A 159 -10.98 -10.85 -17.77
C PRO A 159 -12.28 -10.03 -17.87
N ALA A 160 -13.13 -10.02 -16.83
CA ALA A 160 -14.48 -9.46 -16.93
C ALA A 160 -14.51 -7.93 -17.12
N GLU A 161 -13.68 -7.18 -16.40
CA GLU A 161 -13.61 -5.73 -16.53
C GLU A 161 -12.46 -5.29 -17.47
N PRO A 162 -12.71 -4.39 -18.44
CA PRO A 162 -11.63 -3.76 -19.21
C PRO A 162 -10.77 -2.83 -18.34
N GLY A 163 -9.45 -2.83 -18.56
CA GLY A 163 -8.50 -1.92 -17.86
C GLY A 163 -7.50 -2.62 -16.96
N TRP A 164 -7.70 -3.91 -16.70
CA TRP A 164 -6.69 -4.78 -16.10
C TRP A 164 -5.54 -5.01 -17.09
N GLN A 165 -4.31 -4.79 -16.63
CA GLN A 165 -3.10 -4.95 -17.43
C GLN A 165 -2.07 -5.80 -16.69
N PRO A 166 -1.27 -6.64 -17.37
CA PRO A 166 -0.19 -7.39 -16.73
C PRO A 166 0.76 -6.48 -15.95
N TRP A 167 1.02 -6.81 -14.68
CA TRP A 167 1.98 -6.10 -13.85
C TRP A 167 3.38 -6.68 -14.03
N VAL A 168 4.25 -5.90 -14.66
CA VAL A 168 5.67 -6.24 -14.89
C VAL A 168 6.51 -5.53 -13.82
N ILE A 169 7.34 -6.30 -13.09
CA ILE A 169 8.33 -5.71 -12.17
C ILE A 169 9.31 -4.91 -13.05
N ARG A 170 9.50 -3.63 -12.75
CA ARG A 170 10.57 -2.83 -13.37
C ARG A 170 11.89 -3.06 -12.67
#